data_AF-A0A920MPS4-F1
#
_entry.id   AF-A0A920MPS4-F1
#
_cell.length_a   1.000
_cell.length_b   1.000
_cell.length_c   1.000
_cell.angle_alpha   90.00
_cell.angle_beta   90.00
_cell.angle_gamma   90.00
#
_symmetry.space_group_name_H-M   'P 1'
#
loop_
_entity.id
_entity.type
_entity.pdbx_description
1 polymer ?
#
loop_
_entity_poly.entity_id
_entity_poly.type
_entity_poly.pdbx_seq_one_letter_code
_entity_poly.pdbx_strand_id
1 'polypeptide(L)'
;MSRTRSSAEESASLARTIGVGDAKVYDTVTDMVMDANINALWICAPNFTRIEIMEEIVGVIESGKGELIGVTCEKPLGRNVKEAKKVLELTQRVGLFDGYLENQVFSPSVTRGEGDHMGKRRQNNWSSVSC
;
A
#
# COMPACT_ATOMS: atom_id res chain seq x y z
N MET A 1 15.81 -4.39 -2.92
CA MET A 1 15.90 -4.75 -4.35
C MET A 1 16.73 -3.70 -5.07
N SER A 2 17.55 -4.12 -6.04
CA SER A 2 18.29 -3.21 -6.93
C SER A 2 17.31 -2.44 -7.84
N ARG A 3 17.56 -1.16 -8.11
CA ARG A 3 16.80 -0.32 -9.07
C ARG A 3 17.26 -0.55 -10.52
N THR A 4 17.60 -1.79 -10.87
CA THR A 4 18.10 -2.12 -12.21
C THR A 4 16.96 -2.63 -13.07
N ARG A 5 16.99 -2.32 -14.36
CA ARG A 5 16.01 -2.84 -15.31
C ARG A 5 15.97 -4.38 -15.31
N SER A 6 17.14 -5.01 -15.22
CA SER A 6 17.28 -6.47 -15.13
C SER A 6 16.56 -7.09 -13.93
N SER A 7 16.60 -6.49 -12.73
CA SER A 7 15.89 -7.04 -11.57
C SER A 7 14.36 -6.91 -11.71
N ALA A 8 13.89 -5.84 -12.36
CA ALA A 8 12.48 -5.67 -12.68
C ALA A 8 12.02 -6.70 -13.72
N GLU A 9 12.82 -6.96 -14.76
CA GLU A 9 12.56 -7.96 -15.78
C GLU A 9 12.52 -9.39 -15.21
N GLU A 10 13.44 -9.73 -14.30
CA GLU A 10 13.43 -10.99 -13.55
C GLU A 10 12.13 -11.16 -12.75
N SER A 11 11.72 -10.13 -12.01
CA SER A 11 10.49 -10.14 -11.21
C SER A 11 9.24 -10.29 -12.09
N ALA A 12 9.18 -9.57 -13.21
CA ALA A 12 8.09 -9.68 -14.17
C ALA A 12 8.03 -11.06 -14.84
N SER A 13 9.20 -11.62 -15.17
CA SER A 13 9.31 -12.99 -15.70
C SER A 13 8.81 -14.03 -14.71
N LEU A 14 9.19 -13.89 -13.43
CA LEU A 14 8.70 -14.76 -12.37
C LEU A 14 7.18 -14.68 -12.25
N ALA A 15 6.60 -13.48 -12.22
CA ALA A 15 5.16 -13.27 -12.12
C ALA A 15 4.37 -13.97 -13.24
N ARG A 16 4.86 -13.86 -14.50
CA ARG A 16 4.29 -14.59 -15.64
C ARG A 16 4.43 -16.10 -15.49
N THR A 17 5.60 -16.56 -15.05
CA THR A 17 5.90 -18.00 -14.89
C THR A 17 5.02 -18.67 -13.85
N ILE A 18 4.74 -18.00 -12.73
CA ILE A 18 3.89 -18.54 -11.65
C ILE A 18 2.40 -18.27 -11.86
N GLY A 19 2.02 -17.60 -12.95
CA GLY A 19 0.63 -17.36 -13.34
C GLY A 19 -0.11 -16.31 -12.51
N VAL A 20 0.60 -15.36 -11.87
CA VAL A 20 -0.05 -14.28 -11.09
C VAL A 20 -0.43 -13.06 -11.93
N GLY A 21 -0.07 -13.05 -13.22
CA GLY A 21 -0.48 -12.02 -14.18
C GLY A 21 0.58 -11.71 -15.23
N ASP A 22 0.20 -10.93 -16.25
CA ASP A 22 1.10 -10.46 -17.31
C ASP A 22 1.87 -9.21 -16.88
N ALA A 23 2.81 -9.38 -15.94
CA ALA A 23 3.55 -8.26 -15.37
C ALA A 23 4.41 -7.56 -16.43
N LYS A 24 4.29 -6.23 -16.50
CA LYS A 24 5.05 -5.33 -17.39
C LYS A 24 6.04 -4.50 -16.58
N VAL A 25 7.23 -4.28 -17.14
CA VAL A 25 8.26 -3.41 -16.56
C VAL A 25 8.05 -1.99 -17.08
N TYR A 26 8.19 -1.02 -16.19
CA TYR A 26 8.10 0.41 -16.47
C TYR A 26 9.41 1.10 -16.10
N ASP A 27 9.75 2.16 -16.82
CA ASP A 27 10.97 2.93 -16.58
C ASP A 27 10.79 3.98 -15.47
N THR A 28 9.56 4.48 -15.27
CA THR A 28 9.23 5.47 -14.24
C THR A 28 7.95 5.11 -13.47
N VAL A 29 7.79 5.69 -12.27
CA VAL A 29 6.53 5.57 -11.51
C VAL A 29 5.42 6.32 -12.25
N THR A 30 5.75 7.44 -12.89
CA THR A 30 4.84 8.17 -13.78
C THR A 30 4.21 7.28 -14.83
N ASP A 31 5.00 6.48 -15.56
CA ASP A 31 4.46 5.58 -16.58
C ASP A 31 3.53 4.51 -15.99
N MET A 32 3.78 4.07 -14.76
CA MET A 32 2.88 3.14 -14.05
C MET A 32 1.55 3.79 -13.68
N VAL A 33 1.57 5.03 -13.18
CA VAL A 33 0.35 5.77 -12.78
C VAL A 33 -0.52 6.13 -13.99
N MET A 34 0.09 6.31 -15.16
CA MET A 34 -0.63 6.62 -16.41
C MET A 34 -1.24 5.37 -17.07
N ASP A 35 -0.87 4.15 -16.66
CA ASP A 35 -1.43 2.92 -17.23
C ASP A 35 -2.79 2.62 -16.58
N ALA A 36 -3.87 2.78 -17.35
CA ALA A 36 -5.25 2.57 -16.87
C ALA A 36 -5.54 1.13 -16.40
N ASN A 37 -4.67 0.16 -16.69
CA ASN A 37 -4.80 -1.21 -16.17
C ASN A 37 -4.27 -1.35 -14.73
N ILE A 38 -3.61 -0.33 -14.18
CA ILE A 38 -3.07 -0.32 -12.82
C ILE A 38 -4.02 0.47 -11.92
N ASN A 39 -4.68 -0.21 -10.99
CA ASN A 39 -5.57 0.46 -10.03
C ASN A 39 -4.87 0.85 -8.74
N ALA A 40 -3.77 0.21 -8.38
CA ALA A 40 -3.04 0.50 -7.15
C ALA A 40 -1.55 0.22 -7.29
N LEU A 41 -0.75 0.92 -6.49
CA LEU A 41 0.70 0.71 -6.41
C LEU A 41 1.13 0.23 -5.04
N TRP A 42 2.03 -0.76 -5.02
CA TRP A 42 2.73 -1.20 -3.81
C TRP A 42 4.19 -0.72 -3.85
N ILE A 43 4.53 0.19 -2.94
CA ILE A 43 5.86 0.78 -2.84
C ILE A 43 6.79 -0.14 -2.02
N CYS A 44 7.66 -0.86 -2.74
CA CYS A 44 8.75 -1.69 -2.19
C CYS A 44 10.14 -1.01 -2.31
N ALA A 45 10.18 0.32 -2.35
CA ALA A 45 11.39 1.11 -2.50
C ALA A 45 12.09 1.38 -1.16
N PRO A 46 13.39 1.74 -1.14
CA PRO A 46 14.09 2.13 0.08
C PRO A 46 13.37 3.27 0.83
N ASN A 47 13.33 3.21 2.16
CA ASN A 47 12.56 4.14 2.99
C ASN A 47 12.86 5.64 2.73
N PHE A 48 14.09 5.98 2.34
CA PHE A 48 14.48 7.37 2.10
C PHE A 48 13.90 7.97 0.82
N THR A 49 13.46 7.16 -0.14
CA THR A 49 12.88 7.63 -1.41
C THR A 49 11.36 7.75 -1.36
N ARG A 50 10.73 7.43 -0.22
CA ARG A 50 9.26 7.33 -0.17
C ARG A 50 8.57 8.64 -0.47
N ILE A 51 9.04 9.75 0.10
CA ILE A 51 8.43 11.07 -0.14
C ILE A 51 8.50 11.43 -1.62
N GLU A 52 9.66 11.24 -2.25
CA GLU A 52 9.86 11.53 -3.69
C GLU A 52 8.90 10.70 -4.56
N ILE A 53 8.74 9.40 -4.27
CA ILE A 53 7.81 8.53 -5.00
C ILE A 53 6.36 8.97 -4.79
N MET A 54 5.98 9.32 -3.56
CA MET A 54 4.62 9.78 -3.26
C MET A 54 4.33 11.12 -3.94
N GLU A 55 5.29 12.05 -3.97
CA GLU A 55 5.16 13.32 -4.68
C GLU A 55 5.02 13.13 -6.19
N GLU A 56 5.77 12.18 -6.78
CA GLU A 56 5.63 11.82 -8.19
C GLU A 56 4.23 11.27 -8.50
N ILE A 57 3.76 10.29 -7.73
CA ILE A 57 2.41 9.70 -7.89
C ILE A 57 1.34 10.78 -7.82
N VAL A 58 1.38 11.60 -6.78
CA VAL A 58 0.37 12.64 -6.56
C VAL A 58 0.45 13.72 -7.66
N GLY A 59 1.64 14.10 -8.10
CA GLY A 59 1.81 15.07 -9.18
C GLY A 59 1.20 14.60 -10.51
N VAL A 60 1.31 13.31 -10.84
CA VAL A 60 0.69 12.74 -12.05
C VAL A 60 -0.84 12.77 -11.94
N ILE A 61 -1.39 12.40 -10.79
CA ILE A 61 -2.84 12.42 -10.54
C ILE A 61 -3.39 13.84 -10.55
N GLU A 62 -2.73 14.80 -9.87
CA GLU A 62 -3.12 16.22 -9.86
C GLU A 62 -3.08 16.83 -11.27
N SER A 63 -2.17 16.35 -12.14
CA SER A 63 -2.10 16.78 -13.54
C SER A 63 -3.19 16.19 -14.44
N GLY A 64 -3.98 15.24 -13.93
CA GLY A 64 -5.03 14.54 -14.69
C GLY A 64 -4.50 13.59 -15.76
N LYS A 65 -3.22 13.21 -15.69
CA LYS A 65 -2.57 12.32 -16.69
C LYS A 65 -2.72 10.84 -16.37
N GLY A 66 -3.03 10.51 -15.11
CA GLY A 66 -3.20 9.15 -14.63
C GLY A 66 -4.12 9.13 -13.43
N GLU A 67 -4.56 7.93 -13.06
CA GLU A 67 -5.46 7.70 -11.95
C GLU A 67 -5.02 6.47 -11.17
N LEU A 68 -5.24 6.48 -9.86
CA LEU A 68 -5.10 5.31 -9.00
C LEU A 68 -6.24 5.32 -7.99
N ILE A 69 -6.65 4.14 -7.56
CA ILE A 69 -7.59 3.94 -6.46
C ILE A 69 -6.84 3.98 -5.12
N GLY A 70 -5.65 3.39 -5.07
CA GLY A 70 -4.90 3.32 -3.82
C GLY A 70 -3.41 3.13 -3.96
N VAL A 71 -2.72 3.31 -2.84
CA VAL A 71 -1.28 3.14 -2.71
C VAL A 71 -0.95 2.47 -1.39
N THR A 72 -0.05 1.51 -1.41
CA THR A 72 0.45 0.85 -0.21
C THR A 72 1.95 1.02 -0.11
N CYS A 73 2.48 0.98 1.11
CA CYS A 73 3.92 1.02 1.31
C CYS A 73 4.37 0.04 2.39
N GLU A 74 5.56 -0.54 2.17
CA GLU A 74 6.26 -1.30 3.19
C GLU A 74 6.61 -0.42 4.39
N LYS A 75 6.71 -1.05 5.56
CA LYS A 75 7.02 -0.36 6.81
C LYS A 75 8.47 0.14 6.89
N PRO A 76 8.74 1.20 7.70
CA PRO A 76 7.80 2.08 8.41
C PRO A 76 7.11 3.07 7.45
N LEU A 77 6.00 3.72 7.82
CA LEU A 77 5.30 4.70 6.94
C LEU A 77 6.20 5.88 6.54
N GLY A 78 7.07 6.34 7.44
CA GLY A 78 8.11 7.34 7.19
C GLY A 78 9.30 7.09 8.12
N ARG A 79 10.47 7.66 7.81
CA ARG A 79 11.66 7.49 8.69
C ARG A 79 11.50 8.21 10.02
N ASN A 80 10.61 9.20 10.07
CA ASN A 80 10.25 10.00 11.23
C ASN A 80 8.80 10.47 11.11
N VAL A 81 8.28 11.09 12.19
CA VAL A 81 6.90 11.59 12.26
C VAL A 81 6.60 12.65 11.21
N LYS A 82 7.56 13.52 10.87
CA LYS A 82 7.37 14.58 9.86
C LYS A 82 7.12 13.96 8.48
N GLU A 83 7.90 12.96 8.11
CA GLU A 83 7.71 12.23 6.85
C GLU A 83 6.40 11.45 6.83
N ALA A 84 6.06 10.73 7.91
CA ALA A 84 4.80 10.01 7.99
C ALA A 84 3.58 10.93 7.82
N LYS A 85 3.61 12.11 8.47
CA LYS A 85 2.57 13.14 8.28
C LYS A 85 2.50 13.64 6.85
N LYS A 86 3.66 13.83 6.18
CA LYS A 86 3.69 14.26 4.78
C LYS A 86 3.11 13.21 3.84
N VAL A 87 3.39 11.92 4.05
CA VAL A 87 2.77 10.83 3.27
C VAL A 87 1.25 10.87 3.39
N LEU A 88 0.72 11.02 4.61
CA LEU A 88 -0.72 11.14 4.86
C LEU A 88 -1.34 12.36 4.17
N GLU A 89 -0.69 13.52 4.25
CA GLU A 89 -1.14 14.74 3.57
C GLU A 89 -1.21 14.54 2.05
N LEU A 90 -0.20 13.89 1.47
CA LEU A 90 -0.11 13.61 0.04
C LEU A 90 -1.24 12.69 -0.43
N THR A 91 -1.55 11.61 0.29
CA THR A 91 -2.62 10.67 -0.09
C THR A 91 -3.99 11.33 0.01
N GLN A 92 -4.24 12.07 1.09
CA GLN A 92 -5.51 12.79 1.30
C GLN A 92 -5.76 13.85 0.22
N ARG A 93 -4.71 14.54 -0.23
CA ARG A 93 -4.81 15.61 -1.24
C ARG A 93 -5.44 15.17 -2.56
N VAL A 94 -5.23 13.91 -2.95
CA VAL A 94 -5.79 13.31 -4.17
C VAL A 94 -6.82 12.22 -3.90
N GLY A 95 -7.25 12.06 -2.64
CA GLY A 95 -8.27 11.07 -2.27
C GLY A 95 -7.85 9.62 -2.49
N LEU A 96 -6.55 9.30 -2.44
CA LEU A 96 -6.07 7.93 -2.55
C LEU A 96 -6.34 7.15 -1.27
N PHE A 97 -6.81 5.90 -1.41
CA PHE A 97 -6.77 4.97 -0.29
C PHE A 97 -5.33 4.57 0.02
N ASP A 98 -4.89 4.79 1.26
CA ASP A 98 -3.55 4.41 1.70
C ASP A 98 -3.54 3.15 2.59
N GLY A 99 -2.55 2.29 2.35
CA GLY A 99 -2.32 1.07 3.12
C GLY A 99 -0.91 1.02 3.71
N TYR A 100 -0.83 1.11 5.04
CA TYR A 100 0.40 0.81 5.79
C TYR A 100 0.47 -0.68 6.10
N LEU A 101 1.46 -1.37 5.54
CA LEU A 101 1.54 -2.83 5.56
C LEU A 101 2.16 -3.37 6.85
N GLU A 102 1.44 -3.23 7.96
CA GLU A 102 1.84 -3.82 9.25
C GLU A 102 1.44 -5.29 9.33
N ASN A 103 2.37 -6.18 8.98
CA ASN A 103 2.18 -7.62 9.00
C ASN A 103 2.01 -8.19 10.43
N GLN A 104 2.47 -7.49 11.48
CA GLN A 104 2.38 -7.99 12.86
C GLN A 104 0.95 -8.12 13.38
N VAL A 105 0.01 -7.32 12.86
CA VAL A 105 -1.41 -7.42 13.25
C VAL A 105 -2.03 -8.76 12.84
N PHE A 106 -1.45 -9.45 11.86
CA PHE A 106 -1.90 -10.77 11.38
C PHE A 106 -1.17 -11.95 12.05
N SER A 107 -0.31 -11.69 13.04
CA SER A 107 0.35 -12.78 13.77
C SER A 107 -0.68 -13.63 14.54
N PRO A 108 -0.51 -14.96 14.62
CA PRO A 108 -1.49 -15.84 15.28
C PRO A 108 -1.78 -15.47 16.74
N SER A 109 -0.77 -14.96 17.45
CA SER A 109 -0.91 -14.50 18.85
C SER A 109 -1.80 -13.26 18.96
N VAL A 110 -1.65 -12.29 18.06
CA VAL A 110 -2.45 -11.05 18.06
C VAL A 110 -3.88 -11.34 17.64
N THR A 111 -4.08 -12.05 16.52
CA THR A 111 -5.41 -12.40 15.99
C THR A 111 -6.22 -13.27 16.94
N ARG A 112 -5.60 -14.23 17.63
CA ARG A 112 -6.27 -15.03 18.68
C ARG A 112 -6.67 -14.18 19.88
N GLY A 113 -5.77 -13.29 20.32
CA GLY A 113 -6.05 -12.36 21.42
C GLY A 113 -7.22 -11.41 21.11
N GLU A 114 -7.32 -10.94 19.87
CA GLU A 114 -8.47 -10.16 19.40
C GLU A 114 -9.77 -10.96 19.45
N GLY A 115 -9.78 -12.19 18.96
CA GLY A 115 -10.94 -13.09 19.04
C GLY A 115 -11.43 -13.31 20.47
N ASP A 116 -10.50 -13.55 21.40
CA ASP A 116 -10.80 -13.73 22.83
C ASP A 116 -11.31 -12.45 23.49
N HIS A 117 -10.77 -11.28 23.12
CA HIS A 117 -11.21 -9.98 23.64
C HIS A 117 -12.59 -9.57 23.06
N MET A 118 -12.83 -9.81 21.78
CA MET A 118 -14.13 -9.52 21.14
C MET A 118 -15.23 -10.48 21.63
N GLY A 119 -14.90 -11.74 21.94
CA GLY A 119 -15.80 -12.67 22.61
C GLY A 119 -16.26 -12.16 23.97
N LYS A 120 -15.34 -11.58 24.78
CA LYS A 120 -15.67 -10.94 26.06
C LYS A 120 -16.48 -9.65 25.90
N ARG A 121 -16.21 -8.83 24.89
CA ARG A 121 -17.01 -7.60 24.62
C ARG A 121 -18.44 -7.92 24.18
N ARG A 122 -18.66 -8.98 23.39
CA ARG A 122 -20.01 -9.40 22.98
C ARG A 122 -20.84 -9.91 24.15
N GLN A 123 -20.24 -10.55 25.14
CA GLN A 123 -20.96 -11.08 26.30
C GLN A 123 -21.40 -9.97 27.27
N ASN A 124 -20.75 -8.80 27.26
CA ASN A 124 -21.06 -7.68 28.16
C ASN A 124 -22.08 -6.66 27.61
N ASN A 125 -22.56 -6.82 26.37
CA ASN A 125 -23.46 -5.86 25.71
C ASN A 125 -24.77 -6.49 25.16
N TRP A 126 -25.08 -7.74 25.52
CA TRP A 126 -26.26 -8.47 25.02
C TRP A 126 -27.23 -8.86 26.16
N SER A 127 -27.43 -7.97 27.14
CA SER A 127 -28.43 -8.17 28.21
C SER A 127 -29.71 -7.35 28.04
N SER A 128 -29.90 -6.64 26.93
CA SER A 128 -31.11 -5.84 26.71
C SER A 128 -31.35 -5.56 25.24
N VAL A 129 -31.94 -6.53 24.53
CA VAL A 129 -33.12 -6.36 23.65
C VAL A 129 -33.54 -7.80 23.30
N SER A 130 -34.60 -8.27 23.96
CA SER A 130 -35.33 -9.49 23.63
C SER A 130 -36.71 -9.06 23.11
N CYS A 131 -37.15 -9.73 22.04
CA CYS A 131 -38.40 -9.57 21.27
C CYS A 131 -38.37 -8.49 20.18
#